data_AF-A0AAU9MCC4-F1
#
_entry.id   AF-A0AAU9MCC4-F1
#
_cell.length_a   1.000
_cell.length_b   1.000
_cell.length_c   1.000
_cell.angle_alpha   90.00
_cell.angle_beta   90.00
_cell.angle_gamma   90.00
#
_symmetry.space_group_name_H-M   'P 1'
#
loop_
_entity.id
_entity.type
_entity.pdbx_description
1 polymer ?
#
loop_
_entity_poly.entity_id
_entity_poly.type
_entity_poly.pdbx_seq_one_letter_code
_entity_poly.pdbx_strand_id
1 'polypeptide(L)'
;MGVSSSCSTIKILRKTLLTFEKPVPHDPLDHVFLILLLTSFQEISSKATETTKLNKYPPRIGPRGYRGMKPQWEKEMESGESTKFHNIRSERARNFILARLKRDPTGIYSLPTDLYSLASELIEKDTQLSHGDWFPGPGADVLTEVLGPEHPGRTRAVGHNVGLRQSMPRVDKKKRKSHDKYNLEDIK
;
A
#
# COMPACT_ATOMS: atom_id res chain seq x y z
N MET A 1 -31.68 -20.66 -8.45
CA MET A 1 -31.19 -21.14 -7.13
C MET A 1 -29.76 -20.67 -6.95
N GLY A 2 -29.39 -20.12 -5.80
CA GLY A 2 -27.97 -19.86 -5.47
C GLY A 2 -27.60 -18.41 -5.17
N VAL A 3 -28.09 -17.95 -4.02
CA VAL A 3 -27.78 -16.75 -3.23
C VAL A 3 -26.34 -16.21 -3.24
N SER A 4 -26.29 -14.88 -3.19
CA SER A 4 -25.13 -14.01 -3.01
C SER A 4 -24.37 -14.24 -1.69
N SER A 5 -23.09 -14.56 -1.80
CA SER A 5 -22.16 -14.60 -0.66
C SER A 5 -21.71 -13.17 -0.32
N SER A 6 -22.57 -12.47 0.43
CA SER A 6 -22.22 -11.20 1.07
C SER A 6 -21.48 -11.45 2.38
N CYS A 7 -20.16 -11.27 2.32
CA CYS A 7 -19.25 -10.83 3.38
C CYS A 7 -19.80 -11.00 4.82
N SER A 8 -19.58 -12.17 5.40
CA SER A 8 -19.97 -12.53 6.77
C SER A 8 -19.36 -11.64 7.85
N THR A 9 -18.31 -10.88 7.55
CA THR A 9 -17.59 -10.03 8.51
C THR A 9 -18.35 -8.74 8.85
N ILE A 10 -19.12 -8.18 7.92
CA ILE A 10 -19.93 -6.96 8.17
C ILE A 10 -21.18 -7.29 9.01
N LYS A 11 -21.70 -8.52 8.90
CA LYS A 11 -22.84 -8.97 9.72
C LYS A 11 -22.47 -9.17 11.18
N ILE A 12 -21.23 -9.53 11.50
CA ILE A 12 -20.79 -9.74 12.88
C ILE A 12 -20.76 -8.40 13.64
N LEU A 13 -20.24 -7.34 13.02
CA LEU A 13 -20.21 -5.99 13.62
C LEU A 13 -21.60 -5.36 13.80
N ARG A 14 -22.56 -5.65 12.92
CA ARG A 14 -23.95 -5.19 13.12
C ARG A 14 -24.67 -5.96 14.22
N LYS A 15 -24.35 -7.24 14.44
CA LYS A 15 -25.05 -8.08 15.42
C LYS A 15 -24.53 -7.89 16.85
N THR A 16 -23.25 -7.54 17.02
CA THR A 16 -22.67 -7.20 18.34
C THR A 16 -23.03 -5.80 18.85
N LEU A 17 -23.53 -4.91 18.00
CA LEU A 17 -24.01 -3.57 18.41
C LEU A 17 -25.49 -3.54 18.83
N LEU A 18 -26.19 -4.68 18.76
CA LEU A 18 -27.61 -4.81 19.14
C LEU A 18 -27.83 -5.23 20.59
N THR A 19 -26.75 -5.50 21.35
CA THR A 19 -26.81 -5.83 22.79
C THR A 19 -25.89 -4.96 23.65
N PHE A 20 -25.23 -3.96 23.06
CA PHE A 20 -24.59 -2.92 23.86
C PHE A 20 -25.69 -1.93 24.24
N GLU A 21 -26.24 -2.08 25.44
CA GLU A 21 -27.02 -1.00 26.05
C GLU A 21 -26.20 0.28 25.87
N LYS A 22 -26.77 1.26 25.15
CA LYS A 22 -26.10 2.54 24.95
C LYS A 22 -25.72 3.05 26.35
N PRO A 23 -24.44 3.26 26.66
CA PRO A 23 -24.07 3.81 27.95
C PRO A 23 -24.80 5.14 28.07
N VAL A 24 -25.70 5.24 29.05
CA VAL A 24 -26.40 6.49 29.33
C VAL A 24 -25.33 7.39 29.95
N PRO A 25 -24.90 8.45 29.24
CA PRO A 25 -23.87 9.33 29.77
C PRO A 25 -24.44 10.05 30.99
N HIS A 26 -23.77 9.92 32.13
CA HIS A 26 -24.25 10.44 33.40
C HIS A 26 -24.07 11.96 33.53
N ASP A 27 -23.20 12.57 32.70
CA ASP A 27 -22.91 14.01 32.73
C ASP A 27 -23.01 14.69 31.35
N PRO A 28 -23.45 15.96 31.29
CA PRO A 28 -23.55 16.73 30.04
C PRO A 28 -22.18 16.98 29.37
N LEU A 29 -21.08 16.93 30.13
CA LEU A 29 -19.72 17.05 29.60
C LEU A 29 -19.28 15.80 28.82
N ASP A 30 -19.75 14.61 29.19
CA ASP A 30 -19.46 13.35 28.49
C ASP A 30 -20.09 13.33 27.10
N HIS A 31 -21.29 13.91 26.96
CA HIS A 31 -21.97 14.03 25.67
C HIS A 31 -21.18 14.90 24.68
N VAL A 32 -20.65 16.03 25.15
CA VAL A 32 -19.85 16.95 24.33
C VAL A 32 -18.53 16.28 23.91
N PHE A 33 -17.86 15.58 24.84
CA PHE A 33 -16.64 14.83 24.55
C PHE A 33 -16.86 13.71 23.53
N LEU A 34 -17.93 12.92 23.67
CA LEU A 34 -18.26 11.84 22.75
C LEU A 34 -18.57 12.38 21.34
N ILE A 35 -19.32 13.49 21.26
CA ILE A 35 -19.63 14.16 19.98
C ILE A 35 -18.34 14.67 19.31
N LEU A 36 -17.43 15.32 20.06
CA LEU A 36 -16.13 15.78 19.56
C LEU A 36 -15.25 14.62 19.05
N LEU A 37 -15.28 13.48 19.72
CA LEU A 37 -14.57 12.27 19.29
C LEU A 37 -15.15 11.71 17.98
N LEU A 38 -16.48 11.72 17.83
CA LEU A 38 -17.19 11.27 16.63
C LEU A 38 -16.97 12.20 15.44
N THR A 39 -17.02 13.51 15.62
CA THR A 39 -16.77 14.48 14.55
C THR A 39 -15.32 14.44 14.09
N SER A 40 -14.36 14.42 15.02
CA SER A 40 -12.94 14.26 14.67
C SER A 40 -12.65 12.93 13.96
N PHE A 41 -13.31 11.83 14.35
CA PHE A 41 -13.23 10.56 13.62
C PHE A 41 -13.79 10.66 12.19
N GLN A 42 -14.96 11.30 12.02
CA GLN A 42 -15.56 11.50 10.70
C GLN A 42 -14.69 12.37 9.79
N GLU A 43 -14.06 13.41 10.34
CA GLU A 43 -13.12 14.26 9.62
C GLU A 43 -11.87 13.48 9.19
N ILE A 44 -11.26 12.70 10.09
CA ILE A 44 -10.10 11.85 9.79
C ILE A 44 -10.46 10.84 8.70
N SER A 45 -11.62 10.19 8.83
CA SER A 45 -12.10 9.21 7.85
C SER A 45 -12.37 9.85 6.48
N SER A 46 -12.97 11.05 6.45
CA SER A 46 -13.24 11.78 5.21
C SER A 46 -11.95 12.18 4.51
N LYS A 47 -10.99 12.75 5.24
CA LYS A 47 -9.65 13.08 4.73
C LYS A 47 -8.91 11.85 4.22
N ALA A 48 -8.99 10.72 4.92
CA ALA A 48 -8.39 9.46 4.48
C ALA A 48 -9.05 8.92 3.20
N THR A 49 -10.36 9.10 3.06
CA THR A 49 -11.11 8.70 1.86
C THR A 49 -10.75 9.57 0.66
N GLU A 50 -10.67 10.88 0.83
CA GLU A 50 -10.27 11.84 -0.20
C GLU A 50 -8.84 11.56 -0.68
N THR A 51 -7.89 11.40 0.24
CA THR A 51 -6.50 11.06 -0.11
C THR A 51 -6.40 9.71 -0.83
N THR A 52 -7.21 8.72 -0.44
CA THR A 52 -7.25 7.42 -1.14
C THR A 52 -7.76 7.55 -2.58
N LYS A 53 -8.75 8.42 -2.83
CA LYS A 53 -9.27 8.68 -4.18
C LYS A 53 -8.24 9.33 -5.11
N LEU A 54 -7.29 10.08 -4.55
CA LEU A 54 -6.19 10.70 -5.30
C LEU A 54 -5.08 9.70 -5.68
N ASN A 55 -5.11 8.46 -5.17
CA ASN A 55 -4.13 7.46 -5.54
C ASN A 55 -4.33 7.03 -7.00
N LYS A 56 -3.39 7.41 -7.88
CA LYS A 56 -3.40 7.10 -9.31
C LYS A 56 -3.43 5.59 -9.59
N TYR A 57 -2.77 4.80 -8.75
CA TYR A 57 -2.61 3.35 -8.97
C TYR A 57 -2.97 2.58 -7.70
N PRO A 58 -4.26 2.48 -7.33
CA PRO A 58 -4.67 1.79 -6.11
C PRO A 58 -4.41 0.27 -6.24
N PRO A 59 -3.74 -0.36 -5.27
CA PRO A 59 -3.59 -1.81 -5.27
C PRO A 59 -4.94 -2.50 -5.02
N ARG A 60 -5.16 -3.63 -5.69
CA ARG A 60 -6.36 -4.47 -5.59
C ARG A 60 -6.09 -5.73 -4.76
N ILE A 61 -5.37 -5.55 -3.66
CA ILE A 61 -5.03 -6.63 -2.72
C ILE A 61 -5.91 -6.55 -1.48
N GLY A 62 -6.27 -7.71 -0.93
CA GLY A 62 -7.04 -7.79 0.30
C GLY A 62 -6.24 -7.42 1.55
N PRO A 63 -6.81 -7.65 2.75
CA PRO A 63 -6.20 -7.31 4.04
C PRO A 63 -4.81 -7.92 4.29
N ARG A 64 -4.51 -9.04 3.62
CA ARG A 64 -3.19 -9.70 3.66
C ARG A 64 -2.06 -8.82 3.13
N GLY A 65 -2.37 -7.86 2.26
CA GLY A 65 -1.40 -6.98 1.63
C GLY A 65 -0.33 -7.72 0.83
N TYR A 66 0.76 -7.02 0.50
CA TYR A 66 1.88 -7.60 -0.26
C TYR A 66 2.52 -8.77 0.47
N ARG A 67 2.79 -8.63 1.77
CA ARG A 67 3.44 -9.66 2.59
C ARG A 67 2.70 -11.00 2.53
N GLY A 68 1.37 -10.99 2.57
CA GLY A 68 0.59 -12.22 2.52
C GLY A 68 0.33 -12.76 1.11
N MET A 69 0.52 -11.95 0.06
CA MET A 69 0.37 -12.38 -1.33
C MET A 69 1.67 -12.93 -1.94
N LYS A 70 2.84 -12.51 -1.47
CA LYS A 70 4.14 -13.00 -1.98
C LYS A 70 4.23 -14.53 -2.06
N PRO A 71 3.88 -15.31 -1.01
CA PRO A 71 3.99 -16.77 -1.07
C PRO A 71 3.04 -17.39 -2.11
N GLN A 72 1.92 -16.73 -2.40
CA GLN A 72 1.00 -17.17 -3.44
C GLN A 72 1.61 -16.91 -4.82
N TRP A 73 2.13 -15.71 -5.06
CA TRP A 73 2.77 -15.37 -6.33
C TRP A 73 4.03 -16.20 -6.61
N GLU A 74 4.79 -16.56 -5.57
CA GLU A 74 5.94 -17.47 -5.68
C GLU A 74 5.50 -18.87 -6.13
N LYS A 75 4.44 -19.42 -5.52
CA LYS A 75 3.87 -20.70 -5.95
C LYS A 75 3.33 -20.68 -7.36
N GLU A 76 2.68 -19.58 -7.78
CA GLU A 76 2.17 -19.40 -9.15
C GLU A 76 3.32 -19.35 -10.18
N MET A 77 4.51 -18.87 -9.80
CA MET A 77 5.70 -18.92 -10.66
C MET A 77 6.26 -20.35 -10.76
N GLU A 78 6.32 -21.06 -9.64
CA GLU A 78 6.84 -22.43 -9.58
C GLU A 78 5.92 -23.43 -10.29
N SER A 79 4.60 -23.22 -10.24
CA SER A 79 3.61 -24.11 -10.87
C SER A 79 3.49 -23.94 -12.38
N GLY A 80 4.06 -22.86 -12.94
CA GLY A 80 3.92 -22.53 -14.37
C GLY A 80 2.58 -21.89 -14.74
N GLU A 81 1.68 -21.62 -13.77
CA GLU A 81 0.45 -20.82 -13.96
C GLU A 81 0.75 -19.31 -14.01
N SER A 82 1.96 -18.95 -14.43
CA SER A 82 2.50 -17.60 -14.36
C SER A 82 1.91 -16.72 -15.46
N THR A 83 1.32 -15.59 -15.08
CA THR A 83 1.01 -14.52 -16.05
C THR A 83 2.30 -13.92 -16.64
N LYS A 84 2.20 -13.24 -17.79
CA LYS A 84 3.36 -12.54 -18.42
C LYS A 84 4.11 -11.59 -17.48
N PHE A 85 3.45 -11.11 -16.43
CA PHE A 85 4.02 -10.17 -15.47
C PHE A 85 4.91 -10.83 -14.41
N HIS A 86 4.86 -12.16 -14.25
CA HIS A 86 5.78 -12.86 -13.35
C HIS A 86 7.23 -12.87 -13.88
N ASN A 87 7.40 -12.66 -15.20
CA ASN A 87 8.71 -12.62 -15.85
C ASN A 87 9.54 -11.38 -15.49
N ILE A 88 8.94 -10.37 -14.83
CA ILE A 88 9.67 -9.22 -14.30
C ILE A 88 10.59 -9.72 -13.19
N ARG A 89 11.90 -9.53 -13.36
CA ARG A 89 12.95 -10.00 -12.44
C ARG A 89 12.97 -9.20 -11.15
N SER A 90 12.76 -7.88 -11.25
CA SER A 90 12.60 -7.02 -10.08
C SER A 90 11.38 -7.41 -9.26
N GLU A 91 11.61 -7.99 -8.08
CA GLU A 91 10.54 -8.45 -7.19
C GLU A 91 9.54 -7.33 -6.86
N ARG A 92 10.04 -6.10 -6.66
CA ARG A 92 9.21 -4.96 -6.28
C ARG A 92 8.35 -4.47 -7.44
N ALA A 93 8.90 -4.39 -8.65
CA ALA A 93 8.14 -4.05 -9.85
C ALA A 93 7.09 -5.13 -10.19
N ARG A 94 7.47 -6.41 -10.07
CA ARG A 94 6.56 -7.55 -10.22
C ARG A 94 5.40 -7.47 -9.23
N ASN A 95 5.69 -7.36 -7.94
CA ASN A 95 4.68 -7.26 -6.88
C ASN A 95 3.75 -6.06 -7.11
N PHE A 96 4.28 -4.94 -7.60
CA PHE A 96 3.48 -3.77 -7.94
C PHE A 96 2.42 -4.10 -8.99
N ILE A 97 2.78 -4.80 -10.07
CA ILE A 97 1.85 -5.12 -11.16
C ILE A 97 0.88 -6.23 -10.74
N LEU A 98 1.36 -7.30 -10.12
CA LEU A 98 0.52 -8.42 -9.67
C LEU A 98 -0.56 -7.95 -8.69
N ALA A 99 -0.23 -6.99 -7.81
CA ALA A 99 -1.21 -6.39 -6.90
C ALA A 99 -2.32 -5.59 -7.58
N ARG A 100 -2.24 -5.31 -8.88
CA ARG A 100 -3.20 -4.50 -9.64
C ARG A 100 -3.99 -5.29 -10.67
N LEU A 101 -3.71 -6.59 -10.78
CA LEU A 101 -4.52 -7.48 -11.59
C LEU A 101 -5.96 -7.50 -11.08
N LYS A 102 -6.89 -7.49 -12.02
CA LYS A 102 -8.32 -7.59 -11.77
C LYS A 102 -8.79 -8.96 -12.20
N ARG A 103 -9.62 -9.58 -11.37
CA ARG A 103 -10.28 -10.82 -11.73
C ARG A 103 -11.50 -10.50 -12.59
N ASP A 104 -11.54 -11.07 -13.79
CA ASP A 104 -12.68 -11.00 -14.69
C ASP A 104 -13.81 -11.95 -14.23
N PRO A 105 -15.04 -11.80 -14.75
CA PRO A 105 -16.16 -12.68 -14.38
C PRO A 105 -15.89 -14.16 -14.67
N THR A 106 -15.05 -14.44 -15.66
CA THR A 106 -14.56 -15.78 -16.02
C THR A 106 -13.53 -16.34 -15.04
N GLY A 107 -13.08 -15.53 -14.08
CA GLY A 107 -12.12 -15.89 -13.06
C GLY A 107 -10.66 -15.66 -13.44
N ILE A 108 -10.38 -15.18 -14.65
CA ILE A 108 -9.03 -14.90 -15.16
C ILE A 108 -8.53 -13.55 -14.65
N TYR A 109 -7.24 -13.46 -14.32
CA TYR A 109 -6.61 -12.20 -13.92
C TYR A 109 -6.10 -11.43 -15.13
N SER A 110 -6.58 -10.21 -15.31
CA SER A 110 -6.16 -9.30 -16.38
C SER A 110 -5.71 -7.95 -15.81
N LEU A 111 -4.81 -7.28 -16.53
CA LEU A 111 -4.38 -5.94 -16.16
C LEU A 111 -5.39 -4.92 -16.71
N PRO A 112 -5.82 -3.92 -15.91
CA PRO A 112 -6.64 -2.81 -16.40
C PRO A 112 -5.96 -2.06 -17.56
N THR A 113 -6.77 -1.58 -18.51
CA THR A 113 -6.26 -1.00 -19.78
C THR A 113 -5.32 0.18 -19.57
N ASP A 114 -5.61 1.01 -18.57
CA ASP A 114 -4.85 2.19 -18.16
C ASP A 114 -3.45 1.87 -17.59
N LEU A 115 -3.20 0.62 -17.21
CA LEU A 115 -1.93 0.17 -16.63
C LEU A 115 -1.01 -0.52 -17.63
N TYR A 116 -1.44 -0.80 -18.87
CA TYR A 116 -0.59 -1.50 -19.85
C TYR A 116 0.65 -0.72 -20.23
N SER A 117 0.56 0.60 -20.46
CA SER A 117 1.73 1.43 -20.78
C SER A 117 2.78 1.35 -19.67
N LEU A 118 2.33 1.55 -18.42
CA LEU A 118 3.17 1.44 -17.24
C LEU A 118 3.82 0.05 -17.09
N ALA A 119 3.06 -1.01 -17.36
CA ALA A 119 3.58 -2.37 -17.29
C ALA A 119 4.65 -2.62 -18.35
N SER A 120 4.45 -2.11 -19.58
CA SER A 120 5.42 -2.19 -20.66
C SER A 120 6.71 -1.44 -20.31
N GLU A 121 6.61 -0.21 -19.78
CA GLU A 121 7.77 0.57 -19.33
C GLU A 121 8.55 -0.14 -18.22
N LEU A 122 7.86 -0.78 -17.28
CA LEU A 122 8.52 -1.58 -16.23
C LEU A 122 9.24 -2.80 -16.79
N ILE A 123 8.64 -3.50 -17.75
CA ILE A 123 9.27 -4.65 -18.41
C ILE A 123 10.50 -4.19 -19.18
N GLU A 124 10.38 -3.11 -19.95
CA GLU A 124 11.50 -2.55 -20.72
C GLU A 124 12.66 -2.16 -19.80
N LYS A 125 12.39 -1.43 -18.71
CA LYS A 125 13.41 -1.04 -17.74
C LYS A 125 14.03 -2.24 -17.00
N ASP A 126 13.24 -3.25 -16.67
CA ASP A 126 13.74 -4.50 -16.10
C ASP A 126 14.64 -5.25 -17.09
N THR A 127 14.30 -5.24 -18.38
CA THR A 127 15.16 -5.82 -19.42
C THR A 127 16.46 -5.05 -19.59
N GLN A 128 16.44 -3.71 -19.64
CA GLN A 128 17.66 -2.88 -19.70
C GLN A 128 18.58 -3.13 -18.49
N LEU A 129 18.00 -3.26 -17.29
CA LEU A 129 18.75 -3.64 -16.08
C LEU A 129 19.38 -5.03 -16.23
N SER A 130 18.65 -5.98 -16.81
CA SER A 130 19.14 -7.36 -16.99
C SER A 130 20.25 -7.49 -18.04
N HIS A 131 20.22 -6.67 -19.09
CA HIS A 131 21.26 -6.61 -20.13
C HIS A 131 22.49 -5.81 -19.67
N GLY A 132 22.36 -5.01 -18.61
CA GLY A 132 23.43 -4.16 -18.11
C GLY A 132 23.52 -2.80 -18.80
N ASP A 133 22.49 -2.40 -19.57
CA ASP A 133 22.42 -1.10 -20.24
C ASP A 133 22.13 0.04 -19.25
N TRP A 134 21.54 -0.28 -18.10
CA TRP A 134 21.18 0.68 -17.08
C TRP A 134 21.52 0.17 -15.68
N PHE A 135 22.02 1.09 -14.83
CA PHE A 135 22.34 0.82 -13.44
C PHE A 135 21.62 1.82 -12.52
N PRO A 136 20.82 1.35 -11.54
CA PRO A 136 20.15 2.25 -10.61
C PRO A 136 21.15 2.93 -9.67
N GLY A 137 20.95 4.24 -9.48
CA GLY A 137 21.62 5.01 -8.45
C GLY A 137 21.19 4.65 -7.02
N PRO A 138 21.77 5.32 -6.01
CA PRO A 138 21.39 5.15 -4.60
C PRO A 138 19.89 5.37 -4.38
N GLY A 139 19.20 4.36 -3.84
CA GLY A 139 17.75 4.44 -3.59
C GLY A 139 16.86 4.44 -4.83
N ALA A 140 17.40 4.07 -5.99
CA ALA A 140 16.63 3.82 -7.19
C ALA A 140 16.49 2.32 -7.48
N ASP A 141 15.42 1.95 -8.16
CA ASP A 141 15.21 0.68 -8.83
C ASP A 141 14.30 0.90 -10.06
N VAL A 142 13.98 -0.21 -10.74
CA VAL A 142 13.06 -0.23 -11.90
C VAL A 142 11.74 0.49 -11.59
N LEU A 143 11.17 0.29 -10.40
CA LEU A 143 9.88 0.86 -10.03
C LEU A 143 9.94 2.38 -9.83
N THR A 144 10.99 2.88 -9.17
CA THR A 144 11.16 4.33 -8.94
C THR A 144 11.58 5.08 -10.20
N GLU A 145 12.22 4.41 -11.14
CA GLU A 145 12.56 5.02 -12.43
C GLU A 145 11.29 5.32 -13.24
N VAL A 146 10.34 4.37 -13.24
CA VAL A 146 9.09 4.50 -14.01
C VAL A 146 8.06 5.37 -13.28
N LEU A 147 7.85 5.17 -11.98
CA LEU A 147 6.84 5.91 -11.20
C LEU A 147 7.36 7.22 -10.61
N GLY A 148 8.66 7.44 -10.67
CA GLY A 148 9.33 8.51 -9.96
C GLY A 148 9.65 8.19 -8.50
N PRO A 149 10.17 9.18 -7.75
CA PRO A 149 10.69 9.01 -6.41
C PRO A 149 9.71 8.36 -5.43
N GLU A 150 10.28 7.65 -4.45
CA GLU A 150 9.51 7.02 -3.38
C GLU A 150 8.98 8.08 -2.40
N HIS A 151 7.74 7.90 -1.93
CA HIS A 151 7.20 8.75 -0.87
C HIS A 151 7.95 8.54 0.46
N PRO A 152 8.07 9.57 1.30
CA PRO A 152 8.65 9.41 2.63
C PRO A 152 7.82 8.44 3.49
N GLY A 153 8.49 7.68 4.35
CA GLY A 153 7.86 6.78 5.32
C GLY A 153 7.84 5.31 4.90
N ARG A 154 7.05 4.94 3.89
CA ARG A 154 6.81 3.53 3.50
C ARG A 154 7.16 3.26 2.04
N THR A 155 7.72 2.08 1.77
CA THR A 155 8.04 1.63 0.41
C THR A 155 6.85 0.92 -0.25
N ARG A 156 6.54 1.33 -1.48
CA ARG A 156 5.57 0.75 -2.40
C ARG A 156 5.93 -0.71 -2.71
N ALA A 157 4.91 -1.54 -2.84
CA ALA A 157 5.02 -2.94 -3.28
C ALA A 157 5.92 -3.88 -2.45
N VAL A 158 6.18 -3.54 -1.18
CA VAL A 158 6.95 -4.41 -0.26
C VAL A 158 6.06 -5.03 0.82
N GLY A 159 5.41 -4.21 1.64
CA GLY A 159 4.63 -4.68 2.78
C GLY A 159 4.38 -3.60 3.83
N HIS A 160 3.71 -3.97 4.92
CA HIS A 160 3.44 -3.04 6.01
C HIS A 160 4.73 -2.68 6.75
N ASN A 161 4.85 -1.40 7.15
CA ASN A 161 5.91 -0.88 8.01
C ASN A 161 7.36 -1.08 7.51
N VAL A 162 7.56 -1.35 6.22
CA VAL A 162 8.89 -1.37 5.61
C VAL A 162 9.21 0.00 5.05
N GLY A 163 10.23 0.64 5.63
CA GLY A 163 10.73 1.93 5.17
C GLY A 163 11.79 1.82 4.07
N LEU A 164 12.09 2.94 3.42
CA LEU A 164 13.04 3.03 2.30
C LEU A 164 14.40 2.40 2.61
N ARG A 165 14.92 2.65 3.81
CA ARG A 165 16.24 2.14 4.25
C ARG A 165 16.28 0.63 4.45
N GLN A 166 15.14 0.00 4.71
CA GLN A 166 15.03 -1.44 4.90
C GLN A 166 14.82 -2.16 3.56
N SER A 167 14.12 -1.52 2.62
CA SER A 167 13.77 -2.11 1.33
C SER A 167 14.79 -1.87 0.23
N MET A 168 15.63 -0.84 0.34
CA MET A 168 16.62 -0.48 -0.68
C MET A 168 18.04 -0.52 -0.11
N PRO A 169 18.89 -1.46 -0.56
CA PRO A 169 20.22 -1.67 0.02
C PRO A 169 21.22 -0.53 -0.27
N ARG A 170 20.92 0.36 -1.23
CA ARG A 170 21.81 1.47 -1.66
C ARG A 170 21.42 2.84 -1.09
N VAL A 171 20.50 2.92 -0.14
CA VAL A 171 20.12 4.20 0.48
C VAL A 171 21.06 4.50 1.63
N ASP A 172 21.89 5.52 1.46
CA ASP A 172 22.82 5.95 2.51
C ASP A 172 22.08 6.25 3.82
N LYS A 173 22.63 5.73 4.92
CA LYS A 173 22.22 6.12 6.27
C LYS A 173 22.74 7.54 6.53
N LYS A 174 22.11 8.58 5.96
CA LYS A 174 22.35 9.95 6.46
C LYS A 174 22.03 9.95 7.95
N LYS A 175 23.07 10.15 8.78
CA LYS A 175 22.90 10.48 10.20
C LYS A 175 22.03 11.73 10.24
N ARG A 176 20.98 11.74 11.07
CA ARG A 176 20.28 12.99 11.36
C ARG A 176 21.34 13.94 11.92
N LYS A 177 21.57 15.07 11.26
CA LYS A 177 22.30 16.17 11.92
C LYS A 177 21.40 16.58 13.07
N SER A 178 21.88 16.49 14.32
CA SER A 178 21.20 17.19 15.39
C SER A 178 21.21 18.65 14.99
N HIS A 179 20.04 19.27 14.95
CA HIS A 179 20.02 20.71 15.13
C HIS A 179 20.39 20.91 16.59
N ASP A 180 21.53 21.54 16.83
CA ASP A 180 21.89 21.98 18.17
C ASP A 180 20.73 22.84 18.66
N LYS A 181 20.14 22.44 19.78
CA LYS A 181 19.18 23.30 20.47
C LYS A 181 20.02 24.47 20.97
N TYR A 182 19.85 25.65 20.36
CA TYR A 182 20.28 26.88 21.01
C TYR A 182 19.61 26.91 22.39
N ASN A 183 20.42 26.91 23.45
CA ASN A 183 19.91 27.11 24.79
C ASN A 183 19.44 28.56 24.85
N LEU A 184 18.28 28.81 25.46
CA LEU A 184 17.77 30.18 25.67
C LEU A 184 18.74 31.07 26.46
N GLU A 185 19.78 30.50 27.06
CA GLU A 185 20.85 31.20 27.78
C GLU A 185 21.86 31.90 26.86
N ASP A 186 21.90 31.55 25.56
CA ASP A 186 22.80 32.15 24.56
C ASP A 186 22.21 33.42 23.90
N ILE A 187 20.99 33.81 24.29
CA ILE A 187 20.36 35.07 23.92
C ILE A 187 20.46 36.01 25.12
N LYS A 188 21.60 36.70 25.26
CA LYS A 188 21.79 37.82 26.19
C LYS A 188 22.35 39.03 25.45
#